data_AF-A0A370CJ83-F1
#
_entry.id   AF-A0A370CJ83-F1
#
_cell.length_a   1.000
_cell.length_b   1.000
_cell.length_c   1.000
_cell.angle_alpha   90.00
_cell.angle_beta   90.00
_cell.angle_gamma   90.00
#
_symmetry.space_group_name_H-M   'P 1'
#
loop_
_entity.id
_entity.type
_entity.pdbx_description
1 polymer ?
#
loop_
_entity_poly.entity_id
_entity_poly.type
_entity_poly.pdbx_seq_one_letter_code
_entity_poly.pdbx_strand_id
1 'polypeptide(L)' 'QNITDHWLKHYNEERPHEALNNQTPIYYSQSLNKNYSI' A
#
# COMPACT_ATOMS: atom_id res chain seq x y z
N GLN A 1 -20.78 -7.00 0.34
CA GLN A 1 -19.35 -6.68 0.52
C GLN A 1 -18.67 -8.00 0.82
N ASN A 2 -17.83 -8.52 -0.08
CA ASN A 2 -17.15 -9.79 0.15
C ASN A 2 -16.04 -9.57 1.18
N ILE A 3 -15.83 -10.53 2.08
CA ILE A 3 -14.77 -10.46 3.12
C ILE A 3 -13.40 -10.19 2.49
N THR A 4 -13.15 -10.75 1.30
CA THR A 4 -11.92 -10.55 0.53
C THR A 4 -11.70 -9.08 0.14
N ASP A 5 -12.75 -8.37 -0.28
CA ASP A 5 -12.63 -6.97 -0.70
C ASP A 5 -12.25 -6.07 0.49
N HIS A 6 -12.87 -6.33 1.64
CA HIS A 6 -12.55 -5.61 2.87
C HIS A 6 -11.11 -5.89 3.32
N TRP A 7 -10.69 -7.16 3.30
CA TRP A 7 -9.32 -7.53 3.65
C TRP A 7 -8.30 -6.89 2.70
N LEU A 8 -8.59 -6.88 1.39
CA LEU A 8 -7.72 -6.32 0.37
C LEU A 8 -7.54 -4.81 0.56
N LYS A 9 -8.65 -4.09 0.83
CA LYS A 9 -8.61 -2.67 1.15
C LYS A 9 -7.74 -2.41 2.38
N HIS A 10 -8.03 -3.08 3.50
CA HIS A 10 -7.28 -2.88 4.74
C HIS A 10 -5.79 -3.19 4.56
N TYR A 11 -5.44 -4.26 3.84
CA TYR A 11 -4.04 -4.64 3.61
C TYR A 11 -3.28 -3.60 2.76
N ASN A 12 -3.89 -3.11 1.69
CA ASN A 12 -3.23 -2.24 0.71
C ASN A 12 -3.27 -0.74 1.08
N GLU A 13 -4.32 -0.30 1.77
CA GLU A 13 -4.57 1.14 2.01
C GLU A 13 -4.36 1.55 3.46
N GLU A 14 -4.57 0.66 4.43
CA GLU A 14 -4.70 1.04 5.85
C GLU A 14 -3.58 0.45 6.72
N ARG A 15 -3.07 -0.74 6.39
CA ARG A 15 -2.07 -1.44 7.19
C ARG A 15 -0.63 -1.01 6.84
N PRO A 16 0.14 -0.45 7.78
CA PRO A 16 1.57 -0.24 7.60
C PRO A 16 2.34 -1.56 7.72
N HIS A 17 3.41 -1.70 6.95
CA HIS A 17 4.27 -2.90 6.97
C HIS A 17 5.72 -2.51 7.23
N GLU A 18 6.37 -3.16 8.19
CA GLU A 18 7.76 -2.89 8.58
C GLU A 18 8.73 -3.04 7.41
N ALA A 19 8.51 -4.03 6.54
CA ALA A 19 9.29 -4.24 5.32
C ALA A 19 9.22 -3.07 4.32
N LEU A 20 8.20 -2.21 4.44
CA LEU A 20 8.00 -1.00 3.64
C LEU A 20 8.32 0.26 4.46
N ASN A 21 9.22 0.19 5.44
CA ASN A 21 9.51 1.28 6.38
C ASN A 21 8.23 1.81 7.07
N ASN A 22 7.35 0.91 7.49
CA ASN A 22 6.06 1.21 8.11
C ASN A 22 5.10 2.02 7.21
N GLN A 23 5.24 1.91 5.89
CA GLN A 23 4.30 2.47 4.93
C GLN A 23 3.27 1.42 4.48
N THR A 24 2.16 1.90 3.92
CA THR A 24 1.18 1.03 3.26
C THR A 24 1.66 0.66 1.86
N PRO A 25 1.21 -0.47 1.28
CA PRO A 25 1.63 -0.89 -0.06
C PRO A 25 1.32 0.16 -1.13
N ILE A 26 0.16 0.83 -1.06
CA ILE A 26 -0.19 1.89 -1.99
C ILE A 26 0.74 3.09 -1.87
N TYR A 27 1.05 3.54 -0.66
CA TYR A 27 1.94 4.69 -0.47
C TYR A 27 3.34 4.39 -1.01
N TYR A 28 3.87 3.20 -0.70
CA TYR A 28 5.17 2.77 -1.19
C TYR A 28 5.20 2.73 -2.74
N SER A 29 4.20 2.13 -3.38
CA SER A 29 4.07 2.10 -4.84
C SER A 29 4.04 3.51 -5.47
N GLN A 30 3.26 4.43 -4.89
CA GLN A 30 3.22 5.82 -5.33
C GLN A 30 4.56 6.53 -5.16
N SER A 31 5.29 6.25 -4.07
CA SER A 31 6.62 6.82 -3.83
C SER A 31 7.62 6.36 -4.90
N LEU A 32 7.58 5.09 -5.30
CA LEU A 32 8.40 4.57 -6.38
C LEU A 32 8.09 5.30 -7.70
N ASN A 33 6.80 5.40 -8.06
CA ASN A 33 6.40 6.08 -9.30
C ASN A 33 6.85 7.54 -9.35
N LYS A 34 6.82 8.27 -8.22
CA LYS A 34 7.36 9.64 -8.15
C LYS A 34 8.86 9.71 -8.35
N ASN A 35 9.59 8.70 -7.91
CA ASN A 35 11.05 8.63 -8.03
C ASN A 35 11.51 8.20 -9.45
N TYR A 36 10.61 7.66 -10.27
CA TYR A 36 10.90 7.22 -11.64
C TYR A 36 10.32 8.12 -12.74
N SER A 37 9.74 9.27 -12.39
CA SER A 37 9.35 10.28 -13.38
C SER A 37 10.60 10.99 -13.93
N ILE A 38 11.01 10.60 -15.14
CA ILE A 38 12.08 11.24 -15.95
C ILE A 38 11.57 12.56 -16.53
#